data_AF-A0A7V8XXJ3-F1
#
_entry.id   AF-A0A7V8XXJ3-F1
#
_cell.length_a   1.000
_cell.length_b   1.000
_cell.length_c   1.000
_cell.angle_alpha   90.00
_cell.angle_beta   90.00
_cell.angle_gamma   90.00
#
_symmetry.space_group_name_H-M   'P 1'
#
loop_
_entity.id
_entity.type
_entity.pdbx_description
1 polymer ?
#
loop_
_entity_poly.entity_id
_entity_poly.type
_entity_poly.pdbx_seq_one_letter_code
_entity_poly.pdbx_strand_id
1 'polypeptide(L)'
;MPLGLSPHQKGRLKVWFFEGAREPEGPHAHPAHVHQSAWWKVMCLTGVDYFSTLGYQPGIAYLAAGALSPLATLVLVLLTLFGALPMYRRVAALSPHGQGSIALLEELLPRWRGKALVLCLLGFAATGFIITITLSAADATAHVIENPLVPEWLRHPILLTLALLTALGAVFLKGFREAVGLAVPIVIVYLALNAVVLGWGIQHLFAHPELFGRWTDAVWAAESNPALMIVSVFLMFPKLALGLSGFETGVAVMPLVQGDPGDSPERPAGRIRNTNKL
;
A
#
# COMPACT_ATOMS: atom_id res chain seq x y z
N MET A 1 45.48 4.16 3.26
CA MET A 1 44.98 3.94 1.88
C MET A 1 43.62 4.60 1.77
N PRO A 2 43.43 5.68 0.99
CA PRO A 2 42.10 6.25 0.83
C PRO A 2 41.35 5.40 -0.21
N LEU A 3 40.26 4.75 0.21
CA LEU A 3 39.29 4.13 -0.69
C LEU A 3 38.54 5.24 -1.45
N GLY A 4 39.20 5.84 -2.44
CA GLY A 4 38.58 6.81 -3.34
C GLY A 4 38.06 6.10 -4.60
N LEU A 5 36.75 6.20 -4.85
CA LEU A 5 36.15 5.74 -6.11
C LEU A 5 36.85 6.41 -7.32
N SER A 6 37.14 5.63 -8.35
CA SER A 6 37.79 6.13 -9.57
C SER A 6 36.88 7.11 -10.33
N PRO A 7 37.42 7.98 -11.20
CA PRO A 7 36.62 8.93 -11.99
C PRO A 7 35.53 8.25 -12.83
N HIS A 8 35.82 7.09 -13.40
CA HIS A 8 34.86 6.28 -14.14
C HIS A 8 33.78 5.66 -13.24
N GLN A 9 34.16 5.22 -12.03
CA GLN A 9 33.20 4.73 -11.04
C GLN A 9 32.30 5.86 -10.56
N LYS A 10 32.83 7.06 -10.27
CA LYS A 10 32.04 8.26 -9.94
C LYS A 10 31.11 8.67 -11.09
N GLY A 11 31.57 8.55 -12.34
CA GLY A 11 30.75 8.79 -13.52
C GLY A 11 29.59 7.81 -13.64
N ARG A 12 29.86 6.50 -13.52
CA ARG A 12 28.80 5.47 -13.50
C ARG A 12 27.86 5.61 -12.31
N LEU A 13 28.38 5.93 -11.13
CA LEU A 13 27.56 6.12 -9.93
C LEU A 13 26.70 7.38 -10.04
N LYS A 14 27.20 8.46 -10.63
CA LYS A 14 26.39 9.65 -10.94
C LYS A 14 25.32 9.31 -11.97
N VAL A 15 25.67 8.69 -13.09
CA VAL A 15 24.69 8.34 -14.12
C VAL A 15 23.61 7.42 -13.57
N TRP A 16 24.00 6.42 -12.77
CA TRP A 16 23.07 5.51 -12.09
C TRP A 16 22.22 6.20 -10.99
N PHE A 17 22.83 7.03 -10.15
CA PHE A 17 22.13 7.76 -9.08
C PHE A 17 21.14 8.80 -9.64
N PHE A 18 21.49 9.43 -10.77
CA PHE A 18 20.62 10.37 -11.48
C PHE A 18 19.74 9.70 -12.55
N GLU A 19 19.82 8.38 -12.72
CA GLU A 19 19.02 7.66 -13.73
C GLU A 19 17.52 7.68 -13.41
N GLY A 20 17.15 7.96 -12.15
CA GLY A 20 15.78 8.14 -11.68
C GLY A 20 15.42 9.54 -11.14
N ALA A 21 16.41 10.43 -10.93
CA ALA A 21 16.16 11.81 -10.53
C ALA A 21 15.98 12.69 -11.78
N ARG A 22 14.86 12.49 -12.49
CA ARG A 22 14.48 13.34 -13.63
C ARG A 22 13.59 14.47 -13.13
N GLU A 23 13.89 15.67 -13.62
CA GLU A 23 13.17 16.91 -13.30
C GLU A 23 11.66 16.76 -13.49
N PRO A 24 10.83 17.49 -12.72
CA PRO A 24 9.39 17.52 -12.95
C PRO A 24 9.14 17.91 -14.40
N GLU A 25 8.41 17.05 -15.12
CA GLU A 25 8.11 17.23 -16.54
C GLU A 25 7.44 18.60 -16.76
N GLY A 26 8.18 19.53 -17.39
CA GLY A 26 7.62 20.77 -17.87
C GLY A 26 6.63 20.53 -19.02
N PRO A 27 5.75 21.49 -19.36
CA PRO A 27 4.61 21.33 -20.27
C PRO A 27 4.93 20.90 -21.72
N HIS A 28 6.21 20.73 -22.09
CA HIS A 28 6.68 20.48 -23.45
C HIS A 28 7.72 19.35 -23.58
N ALA A 29 7.89 18.48 -22.57
CA ALA A 29 8.78 17.33 -22.71
C ALA A 29 8.09 16.18 -23.48
N HIS A 30 8.69 15.74 -24.59
CA HIS A 30 8.25 14.54 -25.32
C HIS A 30 8.27 13.30 -24.41
N PRO A 31 7.29 12.39 -24.49
CA PRO A 31 7.13 11.28 -23.56
C PRO A 31 8.28 10.28 -23.72
N ALA A 32 9.31 10.40 -22.88
CA ALA A 32 10.43 9.47 -22.87
C ALA A 32 10.02 8.20 -22.12
N HIS A 33 9.92 7.09 -22.88
CA HIS A 33 9.65 5.71 -22.46
C HIS A 33 9.80 5.39 -20.96
N VAL A 34 8.76 5.68 -20.18
CA VAL A 34 8.55 5.04 -18.88
C VAL A 34 8.50 3.54 -19.11
N HIS A 35 9.30 2.76 -18.39
CA HIS A 35 9.28 1.29 -18.49
C HIS A 35 7.90 0.78 -18.04
N GLN A 36 7.04 0.50 -19.01
CA GLN A 36 5.71 -0.03 -18.77
C GLN A 36 5.77 -1.52 -18.46
N SER A 37 5.12 -1.93 -17.38
CA SER A 37 4.99 -3.32 -16.96
C SER A 37 3.52 -3.75 -17.02
N ALA A 38 3.30 -5.06 -17.15
CA ALA A 38 1.96 -5.62 -17.06
C ALA A 38 1.31 -5.24 -15.71
N TRP A 39 0.03 -4.91 -15.72
CA TRP A 39 -0.71 -4.41 -14.54
C TRP A 39 -0.58 -5.31 -13.31
N TRP A 40 -0.55 -6.64 -13.49
CA TRP A 40 -0.41 -7.58 -12.36
C TRP A 40 0.97 -7.50 -11.69
N LYS A 41 2.03 -7.15 -12.43
CA LYS A 41 3.37 -6.93 -11.85
C LYS A 41 3.40 -5.64 -11.04
N VAL A 42 2.76 -4.60 -11.57
CA VAL A 42 2.60 -3.33 -10.87
C VAL A 42 1.77 -3.53 -9.61
N MET A 43 0.67 -4.31 -9.70
CA MET A 43 -0.16 -4.72 -8.57
C MET A 43 0.62 -5.53 -7.54
N CYS A 44 1.55 -6.40 -7.91
CA CYS A 44 2.40 -7.07 -6.93
C CYS A 44 3.32 -6.10 -6.20
N LEU A 45 3.79 -5.04 -6.86
CA LEU A 45 4.64 -4.03 -6.22
C LEU A 45 3.84 -3.09 -5.31
N THR A 46 2.75 -2.50 -5.81
CA THR A 46 1.86 -1.65 -4.99
C THR A 46 1.09 -2.45 -3.96
N GLY A 47 0.78 -3.70 -4.29
CA GLY A 47 0.09 -4.64 -3.42
C GLY A 47 0.95 -5.13 -2.27
N VAL A 48 2.28 -4.90 -2.23
CA VAL A 48 3.04 -5.15 -0.99
C VAL A 48 2.45 -4.33 0.15
N ASP A 49 2.16 -3.05 -0.11
CA ASP A 49 1.55 -2.14 0.86
C ASP A 49 0.14 -2.64 1.23
N TYR A 50 -0.70 -2.87 0.22
CA TYR A 50 -2.10 -3.27 0.43
C TYR A 50 -2.26 -4.67 1.04
N PHE A 51 -1.54 -5.69 0.57
CA PHE A 51 -1.64 -7.05 1.09
C PHE A 51 -1.01 -7.18 2.49
N SER A 52 -0.01 -6.37 2.82
CA SER A 52 0.58 -6.39 4.17
C SER A 52 -0.45 -6.05 5.26
N THR A 53 -1.47 -5.25 4.92
CA THR A 53 -2.58 -4.92 5.83
C THR A 53 -3.34 -6.15 6.33
N LEU A 54 -3.40 -7.23 5.54
CA LEU A 54 -4.04 -8.49 5.95
C LEU A 54 -3.38 -9.11 7.18
N GLY A 55 -2.09 -8.84 7.41
CA GLY A 55 -1.33 -9.43 8.51
C GLY A 55 -1.64 -8.79 9.87
N TYR A 56 -2.03 -7.52 9.91
CA TYR A 56 -2.24 -6.79 11.16
C TYR A 56 -3.67 -6.26 11.35
N GLN A 57 -4.38 -5.94 10.27
CA GLN A 57 -5.70 -5.31 10.34
C GLN A 57 -6.75 -6.16 11.07
N PRO A 58 -6.83 -7.49 10.88
CA PRO A 58 -7.75 -8.32 11.66
C PRO A 58 -7.47 -8.25 13.17
N GLY A 59 -6.18 -8.21 13.55
CA GLY A 59 -5.76 -8.05 14.94
C GLY A 59 -6.15 -6.70 15.52
N ILE A 60 -5.90 -5.60 14.79
CA ILE A 60 -6.33 -4.26 15.19
C ILE A 60 -7.86 -4.18 15.32
N ALA A 61 -8.59 -4.80 14.39
CA ALA A 61 -10.05 -4.86 14.43
C ALA A 61 -10.56 -5.57 15.67
N TYR A 62 -9.96 -6.71 16.00
CA TYR A 62 -10.31 -7.46 17.20
C TYR A 62 -9.97 -6.68 18.48
N LEU A 63 -8.80 -6.05 18.56
CA LEU A 63 -8.40 -5.24 19.73
C LEU A 63 -9.30 -4.01 19.91
N ALA A 64 -9.77 -3.41 18.83
CA ALA A 64 -10.60 -2.20 18.88
C ALA A 64 -12.08 -2.49 19.14
N ALA A 65 -12.62 -3.58 18.57
CA ALA A 65 -14.06 -3.85 18.53
C ALA A 65 -14.48 -5.20 19.15
N GLY A 66 -13.53 -6.05 19.55
CA GLY A 66 -13.80 -7.35 20.17
C GLY A 66 -14.73 -8.22 19.33
N ALA A 67 -15.86 -8.65 19.91
CA ALA A 67 -16.87 -9.45 19.23
C ALA A 67 -17.52 -8.74 18.03
N LEU A 68 -17.52 -7.40 18.01
CA LEU A 68 -18.04 -6.59 16.90
C LEU A 68 -17.06 -6.45 15.73
N SER A 69 -15.83 -6.98 15.84
CA SER A 69 -14.80 -6.84 14.81
C SER A 69 -15.21 -7.33 13.41
N PRO A 70 -15.98 -8.42 13.22
CA PRO A 70 -16.43 -8.82 11.88
C PRO A 70 -17.40 -7.79 11.28
N LEU A 71 -18.30 -7.22 12.10
CA LEU A 71 -19.26 -6.19 11.66
C LEU A 71 -18.53 -4.90 11.29
N ALA A 72 -17.54 -4.50 12.08
CA ALA A 72 -16.74 -3.31 11.80
C ALA A 72 -15.87 -3.46 10.55
N THR A 73 -15.31 -4.65 10.34
CA THR A 73 -14.59 -4.97 9.10
C THR A 73 -15.53 -4.97 7.90
N LEU A 74 -16.78 -5.42 8.05
CA LEU A 74 -17.77 -5.35 6.98
C LEU A 74 -18.09 -3.90 6.57
N VAL A 75 -18.26 -2.99 7.53
CA VAL A 75 -18.45 -1.56 7.25
C VAL A 75 -17.27 -0.98 6.47
N LEU A 76 -16.05 -1.34 6.84
CA LEU A 76 -14.84 -0.96 6.12
C LEU A 76 -14.84 -1.47 4.67
N VAL A 77 -15.20 -2.74 4.45
CA VAL A 77 -15.34 -3.32 3.10
C VAL A 77 -16.39 -2.57 2.30
N LEU A 78 -17.56 -2.28 2.87
CA LEU A 78 -18.63 -1.54 2.20
C LEU A 78 -18.19 -0.12 1.82
N LEU A 79 -17.58 0.63 2.74
CA LEU A 79 -17.05 1.97 2.46
C LEU A 79 -15.96 1.94 1.37
N THR A 80 -15.15 0.89 1.35
CA THR A 80 -14.14 0.71 0.31
C THR A 80 -14.77 0.44 -1.05
N LEU A 81 -15.74 -0.47 -1.13
CA LEU A 81 -16.40 -0.86 -2.38
C LEU A 81 -17.32 0.25 -2.94
N PHE A 82 -18.03 0.97 -2.07
CA PHE A 82 -19.04 1.95 -2.48
C PHE A 82 -18.57 3.41 -2.37
N GLY A 83 -17.51 3.69 -1.62
CA GLY A 83 -16.93 5.02 -1.49
C GLY A 83 -15.59 5.14 -2.22
N ALA A 84 -14.59 4.38 -1.78
CA ALA A 84 -13.23 4.50 -2.28
C ALA A 84 -13.08 4.03 -3.74
N LEU A 85 -13.61 2.85 -4.09
CA LEU A 85 -13.45 2.26 -5.42
C LEU A 85 -14.11 3.10 -6.54
N PRO A 86 -15.33 3.65 -6.40
CA PRO A 86 -15.89 4.54 -7.42
C PRO A 86 -15.07 5.82 -7.59
N MET A 87 -14.57 6.38 -6.48
CA MET A 87 -13.71 7.55 -6.51
C MET A 87 -12.37 7.24 -7.21
N TYR A 88 -11.74 6.11 -6.88
CA TYR A 88 -10.52 5.63 -7.52
C TYR A 88 -10.69 5.52 -9.04
N ARG A 89 -11.78 4.87 -9.50
CA ARG A 89 -12.09 4.76 -10.94
C ARG A 89 -12.25 6.12 -11.60
N ARG A 90 -12.84 7.09 -10.88
CA ARG A 90 -13.02 8.46 -11.40
C ARG A 90 -11.70 9.20 -11.50
N VAL A 91 -10.85 9.12 -10.47
CA VAL A 91 -9.54 9.77 -10.46
C VAL A 91 -8.62 9.14 -11.50
N ALA A 92 -8.62 7.81 -11.66
CA ALA A 92 -7.85 7.11 -12.70
C ALA A 92 -8.24 7.57 -14.13
N ALA A 93 -9.52 7.88 -14.35
CA ALA A 93 -9.99 8.42 -15.63
C ALA A 93 -9.59 9.89 -15.86
N LEU A 94 -9.47 10.69 -14.79
CA LEU A 94 -9.16 12.12 -14.85
C LEU A 94 -7.65 12.42 -14.84
N SER A 95 -6.83 11.55 -14.23
CA SER A 95 -5.38 11.70 -14.11
C SER A 95 -4.61 10.50 -14.68
N PRO A 96 -4.70 10.22 -16.00
CA PRO A 96 -4.02 9.09 -16.63
C PRO A 96 -2.50 9.22 -16.72
N HIS A 97 -1.97 10.41 -16.45
CA HIS A 97 -0.54 10.73 -16.42
C HIS A 97 0.10 10.57 -15.04
N GLY A 98 -0.63 10.05 -14.04
CA GLY A 98 -0.07 9.80 -12.71
C GLY A 98 0.14 11.04 -11.85
N GLN A 99 -0.47 12.17 -12.20
CA GLN A 99 -0.44 13.40 -11.40
C GLN A 99 -1.22 13.27 -10.07
N GLY A 100 -2.01 12.20 -9.93
CA GLY A 100 -2.72 11.83 -8.71
C GLY A 100 -3.93 12.71 -8.41
N SER A 101 -4.53 12.51 -7.24
CA SER A 101 -5.65 13.30 -6.74
C SER A 101 -5.25 14.74 -6.38
N ILE A 102 -3.97 14.96 -6.04
CA ILE A 102 -3.45 16.25 -5.56
C ILE A 102 -3.43 17.29 -6.70
N ALA A 103 -2.95 16.93 -7.89
CA ALA A 103 -2.96 17.83 -9.04
C ALA A 103 -4.38 18.18 -9.49
N LEU A 104 -5.29 17.20 -9.47
CA LEU A 104 -6.71 17.42 -9.78
C LEU A 104 -7.36 18.41 -8.78
N LEU A 105 -6.99 18.33 -7.50
CA LEU A 105 -7.46 19.25 -6.46
C LEU A 105 -6.87 20.67 -6.61
N GLU A 106 -5.63 20.79 -7.10
CA GLU A 106 -5.01 22.09 -7.39
C GLU A 106 -5.76 22.84 -8.49
N GLU A 107 -6.17 22.14 -9.56
CA GLU A 107 -6.93 22.75 -10.66
C GLU A 107 -8.32 23.25 -10.24
N LEU A 108 -8.94 22.59 -9.26
CA LEU A 108 -10.30 22.90 -8.81
C LEU A 108 -10.37 24.08 -7.82
N LEU A 109 -9.26 24.45 -7.17
CA LEU A 109 -9.24 25.48 -6.12
C LEU A 109 -8.46 26.74 -6.56
N PRO A 110 -9.13 27.90 -6.68
CA PRO A 110 -8.46 29.10 -7.16
C PRO A 110 -7.43 29.65 -6.14
N ARG A 111 -6.30 30.13 -6.68
CA ARG A 111 -5.31 30.98 -5.99
C ARG A 111 -4.58 30.25 -4.85
N TRP A 112 -4.25 30.97 -3.78
CA TRP A 112 -3.45 30.47 -2.65
C TRP A 112 -4.10 29.35 -1.85
N ARG A 113 -5.42 29.16 -1.96
CA ARG A 113 -6.15 28.08 -1.29
C ARG A 113 -5.74 26.70 -1.84
N GLY A 114 -5.60 26.58 -3.16
CA GLY A 114 -5.10 25.35 -3.79
C GLY A 114 -3.68 25.04 -3.31
N LYS A 115 -2.78 26.01 -3.36
CA LYS A 115 -1.38 25.86 -2.89
C LYS A 115 -1.27 25.45 -1.42
N ALA A 116 -2.05 26.08 -0.53
CA ALA A 116 -2.06 25.74 0.88
C ALA A 116 -2.60 24.32 1.14
N LEU A 117 -3.65 23.92 0.40
CA LEU A 117 -4.18 22.55 0.48
C LEU A 117 -3.15 21.53 -0.02
N VAL A 118 -2.52 21.78 -1.16
CA VAL A 118 -1.47 20.92 -1.72
C VAL A 118 -0.31 20.76 -0.75
N LEU A 119 0.17 21.84 -0.13
CA LEU A 119 1.22 21.77 0.89
C LEU A 119 0.79 20.95 2.11
N CYS A 120 -0.46 21.08 2.55
CA CYS A 120 -1.01 20.28 3.64
C CYS A 120 -1.09 18.79 3.27
N LEU A 121 -1.61 18.47 2.09
CA LEU A 121 -1.70 17.10 1.57
C LEU A 121 -0.32 16.48 1.36
N LEU A 122 0.65 17.26 0.87
CA LEU A 122 2.03 16.79 0.71
C LEU A 122 2.68 16.53 2.06
N GLY A 123 2.44 17.39 3.07
CA GLY A 123 2.86 17.17 4.44
C GLY A 123 2.23 15.92 5.06
N PHE A 124 0.94 15.70 4.82
CA PHE A 124 0.22 14.50 5.22
C PHE A 124 0.79 13.24 4.56
N ALA A 125 0.99 13.26 3.23
CA ALA A 125 1.57 12.16 2.47
C ALA A 125 3.01 11.86 2.91
N ALA A 126 3.84 12.88 3.10
CA ALA A 126 5.21 12.71 3.61
C ALA A 126 5.21 12.06 5.00
N THR A 127 4.32 12.50 5.88
CA THR A 127 4.15 11.91 7.22
C THR A 127 3.70 10.46 7.11
N GLY A 128 2.72 10.17 6.25
CA GLY A 128 2.24 8.82 5.98
C GLY A 128 3.36 7.91 5.50
N PHE A 129 4.12 8.31 4.48
CA PHE A 129 5.22 7.48 3.97
C PHE A 129 6.33 7.25 4.99
N ILE A 130 6.74 8.28 5.73
CA ILE A 130 7.78 8.13 6.77
C ILE A 130 7.31 7.17 7.85
N ILE A 131 6.07 7.32 8.33
CA ILE A 131 5.51 6.45 9.36
C ILE A 131 5.34 5.02 8.83
N THR A 132 4.77 4.82 7.64
CA THR A 132 4.54 3.48 7.08
C THR A 132 5.86 2.74 6.90
N ILE A 133 6.86 3.36 6.26
CA ILE A 133 8.16 2.71 6.01
C ILE A 133 8.84 2.33 7.33
N THR A 134 8.83 3.23 8.32
CA THR A 134 9.50 2.99 9.60
C THR A 134 8.76 1.98 10.47
N LEU A 135 7.43 2.07 10.54
CA LEU A 135 6.59 1.14 11.30
C LEU A 135 6.65 -0.26 10.71
N SER A 136 6.55 -0.40 9.38
CA SER A 136 6.66 -1.71 8.71
C SER A 136 8.03 -2.36 8.91
N ALA A 137 9.12 -1.59 8.86
CA ALA A 137 10.46 -2.13 9.10
C ALA A 137 10.69 -2.54 10.57
N ALA A 138 10.11 -1.78 11.51
CA ALA A 138 10.15 -2.10 12.93
C ALA A 138 9.33 -3.36 13.24
N ASP A 139 8.14 -3.50 12.65
CA ASP A 139 7.28 -4.67 12.81
C ASP A 139 7.91 -5.94 12.21
N ALA A 140 8.51 -5.83 11.01
CA ALA A 140 9.30 -6.92 10.43
C ALA A 140 10.46 -7.34 11.34
N THR A 141 11.10 -6.38 11.98
CA THR A 141 12.18 -6.64 12.94
C THR A 141 11.67 -7.37 14.19
N ALA A 142 10.51 -6.98 14.72
CA ALA A 142 9.88 -7.66 15.86
C ALA A 142 9.62 -9.14 15.53
N HIS A 143 9.03 -9.43 14.37
CA HIS A 143 8.78 -10.81 13.91
C HIS A 143 10.06 -11.63 13.75
N VAL A 144 11.16 -11.01 13.28
CA VAL A 144 12.46 -11.68 13.18
C VAL A 144 13.01 -11.99 14.57
N ILE A 145 12.95 -11.05 15.51
CA ILE A 145 13.53 -11.22 16.85
C ILE A 145 12.75 -12.21 17.71
N GLU A 146 11.42 -12.23 17.58
CA GLU A 146 10.54 -13.18 18.27
C GLU A 146 10.63 -14.60 17.72
N ASN A 147 11.21 -14.79 16.53
CA ASN A 147 11.38 -16.10 15.94
C ASN A 147 12.40 -16.93 16.75
N PRO A 148 12.00 -18.11 17.29
CA PRO A 148 12.89 -18.97 18.08
C PRO A 148 14.14 -19.44 17.34
N LEU A 149 14.11 -19.46 16.00
CA LEU A 149 15.21 -19.90 15.15
C LEU A 149 16.27 -18.81 14.94
N VAL A 150 16.03 -17.58 15.39
CA VAL A 150 16.95 -16.47 15.16
C VAL A 150 18.06 -16.45 16.22
N PRO A 151 19.34 -16.43 15.80
CA PRO A 151 20.47 -16.36 16.72
C PRO A 151 20.45 -15.11 17.61
N GLU A 152 20.96 -15.22 18.84
CA GLU A 152 20.96 -14.11 19.79
C GLU A 152 21.70 -12.86 19.31
N TRP A 153 22.73 -13.02 18.48
CA TRP A 153 23.50 -11.89 17.92
C TRP A 153 22.71 -11.02 16.93
N LEU A 154 21.56 -11.48 16.45
CA LEU A 154 20.63 -10.73 15.60
C LEU A 154 19.54 -10.00 16.42
N ARG A 155 19.48 -10.18 17.75
CA ARG A 155 18.47 -9.57 18.63
C ARG A 155 18.78 -8.11 18.98
N HIS A 156 19.07 -7.30 17.96
CA HIS A 156 19.30 -5.86 18.08
C HIS A 156 18.24 -5.11 17.26
N PRO A 157 17.09 -4.73 17.87
CA PRO A 157 15.93 -4.21 17.13
C PRO A 157 16.26 -2.99 16.26
N ILE A 158 17.01 -2.03 16.80
CA ILE A 158 17.34 -0.80 16.07
C ILE A 158 18.27 -1.09 14.89
N LEU A 159 19.34 -1.86 15.12
CA LEU A 159 20.32 -2.17 14.07
C LEU A 159 19.70 -3.01 12.95
N LEU A 160 18.87 -3.98 13.30
CA LEU A 160 18.17 -4.82 12.32
C LEU A 160 17.16 -3.99 11.51
N THR A 161 16.39 -3.11 12.15
CA THR A 161 15.47 -2.20 11.45
C THR A 161 16.23 -1.32 10.46
N LEU A 162 17.33 -0.69 10.88
CA LEU A 162 18.17 0.15 10.01
C LEU A 162 18.78 -0.66 8.86
N ALA A 163 19.20 -1.89 9.11
CA ALA A 163 19.73 -2.79 8.08
C ALA A 163 18.68 -3.15 7.04
N LEU A 164 17.45 -3.49 7.47
CA LEU A 164 16.32 -3.77 6.58
C LEU A 164 15.95 -2.56 5.72
N LEU A 165 15.86 -1.37 6.34
CA LEU A 165 15.60 -0.11 5.62
C LEU A 165 16.70 0.19 4.59
N THR A 166 17.96 0.00 4.97
CA THR A 166 19.10 0.23 4.08
C THR A 166 19.09 -0.75 2.91
N ALA A 167 18.81 -2.03 3.17
CA ALA A 167 18.69 -3.05 2.14
C ALA A 167 17.53 -2.74 1.17
N LEU A 168 16.36 -2.37 1.70
CA LEU A 168 15.21 -1.97 0.89
C LEU A 168 15.55 -0.74 0.02
N GLY A 169 16.14 0.29 0.62
CA GLY A 169 16.61 1.48 -0.11
C GLY A 169 17.61 1.12 -1.22
N ALA A 170 18.56 0.22 -0.94
CA ALA A 170 19.53 -0.25 -1.94
C ALA A 170 18.88 -1.00 -3.11
N VAL A 171 17.84 -1.80 -2.86
CA VAL A 171 17.06 -2.47 -3.92
C VAL A 171 16.37 -1.44 -4.81
N PHE A 172 15.72 -0.43 -4.22
CA PHE A 172 15.07 0.64 -4.98
C PHE A 172 16.06 1.49 -5.78
N LEU A 173 17.25 1.78 -5.22
CA LEU A 173 18.31 2.47 -5.95
C LEU A 173 18.82 1.64 -7.15
N LYS A 174 18.88 0.31 -7.02
CA LYS A 174 19.33 -0.59 -8.10
C LYS A 174 18.44 -0.54 -9.34
N GLY A 175 17.14 -0.40 -9.16
CA GLY A 175 16.19 -0.22 -10.25
C GLY A 175 14.80 -0.77 -9.94
N PHE A 176 13.81 -0.20 -10.64
CA PHE A 176 12.41 -0.60 -10.49
C PHE A 176 12.16 -2.06 -10.91
N ARG A 177 12.88 -2.55 -11.93
CA ARG A 177 12.72 -3.92 -12.43
C ARG A 177 13.12 -4.95 -11.38
N GLU A 178 14.18 -4.68 -10.63
CA GLU A 178 14.68 -5.51 -9.54
C GLU A 178 13.71 -5.52 -8.36
N ALA A 179 13.15 -4.37 -8.01
CA ALA A 179 12.13 -4.27 -6.96
C ALA A 179 10.87 -5.08 -7.31
N VAL A 180 10.35 -4.94 -8.54
CA VAL A 180 9.22 -5.76 -9.03
C VAL A 180 9.57 -7.25 -9.04
N GLY A 181 10.77 -7.60 -9.51
CA GLY A 181 11.24 -8.99 -9.55
C GLY A 181 11.30 -9.64 -8.18
N LEU A 182 11.61 -8.87 -7.14
CA LEU A 182 11.61 -9.33 -5.75
C LEU A 182 10.19 -9.37 -5.14
N ALA A 183 9.37 -8.36 -5.42
CA ALA A 183 8.03 -8.23 -4.84
C ALA A 183 7.07 -9.35 -5.28
N VAL A 184 7.09 -9.73 -6.56
CA VAL A 184 6.20 -10.77 -7.11
C VAL A 184 6.27 -12.11 -6.34
N PRO A 185 7.43 -12.76 -6.18
CA PRO A 185 7.49 -14.04 -5.46
C PRO A 185 7.13 -13.89 -3.99
N ILE A 186 7.50 -12.78 -3.34
CA ILE A 186 7.15 -12.51 -1.94
C ILE A 186 5.64 -12.45 -1.77
N VAL A 187 4.95 -11.67 -2.62
CA VAL A 187 3.48 -11.55 -2.58
C VAL A 187 2.81 -12.89 -2.84
N ILE A 188 3.30 -13.68 -3.81
CA ILE A 188 2.74 -15.01 -4.11
C ILE A 188 2.84 -15.92 -2.89
N VAL A 189 4.01 -15.99 -2.24
CA VAL A 189 4.21 -16.82 -1.04
C VAL A 189 3.32 -16.32 0.10
N TYR A 190 3.28 -15.01 0.33
CA TYR A 190 2.47 -14.40 1.38
C TYR A 190 0.97 -14.69 1.20
N LEU A 191 0.43 -14.51 -0.02
CA LEU A 191 -0.97 -14.79 -0.32
C LEU A 191 -1.28 -16.28 -0.24
N ALA A 192 -0.36 -17.16 -0.65
CA ALA A 192 -0.53 -18.60 -0.51
C ALA A 192 -0.61 -19.02 0.96
N LEU A 193 0.28 -18.50 1.82
CA LEU A 193 0.24 -18.76 3.26
C LEU A 193 -1.05 -18.24 3.89
N ASN A 194 -1.50 -17.04 3.53
CA ASN A 194 -2.78 -16.50 3.98
C ASN A 194 -3.96 -17.37 3.54
N ALA A 195 -3.94 -17.87 2.31
CA ALA A 195 -4.97 -18.78 1.81
C ALA A 195 -5.02 -20.10 2.59
N VAL A 196 -3.87 -20.65 2.97
CA VAL A 196 -3.78 -21.84 3.83
C VAL A 196 -4.37 -21.56 5.21
N VAL A 197 -3.99 -20.45 5.85
CA VAL A 197 -4.52 -20.05 7.17
C VAL A 197 -6.03 -19.84 7.11
N LEU A 198 -6.52 -19.14 6.09
CA LEU A 198 -7.95 -18.91 5.89
C LEU A 198 -8.71 -20.21 5.63
N GLY A 199 -8.16 -21.09 4.78
CA GLY A 199 -8.76 -22.40 4.49
C GLY A 199 -8.86 -23.28 5.73
N TRP A 200 -7.80 -23.33 6.54
CA TRP A 200 -7.82 -24.04 7.82
C TRP A 200 -8.81 -23.43 8.81
N GLY A 201 -8.87 -22.10 8.91
CA GLY A 201 -9.83 -21.39 9.74
C GLY A 201 -11.27 -21.71 9.36
N ILE A 202 -11.60 -21.65 8.06
CA ILE A 202 -12.94 -22.02 7.56
C ILE A 202 -13.27 -23.47 7.90
N GLN A 203 -12.34 -24.40 7.68
CA GLN A 203 -12.54 -25.81 8.05
C GLN A 203 -12.79 -25.97 9.56
N HIS A 204 -12.05 -25.23 10.40
CA HIS A 204 -12.22 -25.24 11.84
C HIS A 204 -13.61 -24.72 12.26
N LEU A 205 -14.11 -23.64 11.65
CA LEU A 205 -15.47 -23.14 11.90
C LEU A 205 -16.55 -24.16 11.51
N PHE A 206 -16.37 -24.89 10.41
CA PHE A 206 -17.32 -25.94 10.01
C PHE A 206 -17.28 -27.16 10.95
N ALA A 207 -16.12 -27.48 11.52
CA ALA A 207 -15.99 -28.55 12.50
C ALA A 207 -16.60 -28.18 13.87
N HIS A 208 -16.69 -26.89 14.17
CA HIS A 208 -17.13 -26.35 15.46
C HIS A 208 -18.28 -25.32 15.30
N PRO A 209 -19.49 -25.76 14.88
CA PRO A 209 -20.61 -24.87 14.63
C PRO A 209 -21.05 -24.08 15.88
N GLU A 210 -20.74 -24.55 17.08
CA GLU A 210 -20.98 -23.85 18.34
C GLU A 210 -20.27 -22.49 18.44
N LEU A 211 -19.19 -22.28 17.69
CA LEU A 211 -18.45 -21.02 17.66
C LEU A 211 -19.29 -19.88 17.09
N PHE A 212 -20.17 -20.18 16.11
CA PHE A 212 -21.09 -19.18 15.57
C PHE A 212 -22.08 -18.73 16.64
N GLY A 213 -22.68 -19.68 17.35
CA GLY A 213 -23.60 -19.41 18.46
C GLY A 213 -22.96 -18.52 19.51
N ARG A 214 -21.77 -18.92 20.00
CA ARG A 214 -21.00 -18.15 20.99
C ARG A 214 -20.64 -16.74 20.50
N TRP A 215 -20.31 -16.59 19.23
CA TRP A 215 -20.04 -15.26 18.66
C TRP A 215 -21.30 -14.40 18.62
N THR A 216 -22.44 -14.92 18.18
CA THR A 216 -23.72 -14.19 18.24
C THR A 216 -24.08 -13.78 19.66
N ASP A 217 -23.94 -14.69 20.62
CA ASP A 217 -24.19 -14.39 22.04
C ASP A 217 -23.26 -13.28 22.54
N ALA A 218 -21.98 -13.32 22.16
CA ALA A 218 -21.01 -12.29 22.52
C ALA A 218 -21.32 -10.93 21.88
N VAL A 219 -21.82 -10.90 20.64
CA VAL A 219 -22.25 -9.67 19.96
C VAL A 219 -23.44 -9.03 20.68
N TRP A 220 -24.46 -9.83 21.01
CA TRP A 220 -25.65 -9.34 21.73
C TRP A 220 -25.37 -8.98 23.18
N ALA A 221 -24.40 -9.65 23.82
CA ALA A 221 -23.92 -9.28 25.15
C ALA A 221 -23.11 -7.97 25.12
N ALA A 222 -22.38 -7.70 24.04
CA ALA A 222 -21.60 -6.47 23.89
C ALA A 222 -22.50 -5.24 23.65
N GLU A 223 -23.52 -5.37 22.79
CA GLU A 223 -24.48 -4.29 22.53
C GLU A 223 -25.86 -4.87 22.18
N SER A 224 -26.81 -4.73 23.09
CA SER A 224 -28.15 -5.31 22.94
C SER A 224 -29.06 -4.49 22.03
N ASN A 225 -28.75 -3.21 21.81
CA ASN A 225 -29.52 -2.33 20.94
C ASN A 225 -28.90 -2.28 19.54
N PRO A 226 -29.58 -2.79 18.49
CA PRO A 226 -29.05 -2.79 17.12
C PRO A 226 -28.68 -1.40 16.59
N ALA A 227 -29.42 -0.36 16.98
CA ALA A 227 -29.14 1.00 16.52
C ALA A 227 -27.84 1.54 17.14
N LEU A 228 -27.62 1.29 18.43
CA LEU A 228 -26.37 1.65 19.11
C LEU A 228 -25.21 0.80 18.59
N MET A 229 -25.44 -0.47 18.26
CA MET A 229 -24.43 -1.34 17.66
C MET A 229 -23.91 -0.77 16.33
N ILE A 230 -24.81 -0.34 15.45
CA ILE A 230 -24.44 0.31 14.19
C ILE A 230 -23.60 1.55 14.47
N VAL A 231 -24.07 2.45 15.34
CA VAL A 231 -23.35 3.69 15.67
C VAL A 231 -21.96 3.39 16.24
N SER A 232 -21.85 2.45 17.17
CA SER A 232 -20.59 2.02 17.79
C SER A 232 -19.61 1.48 16.76
N VAL A 233 -20.09 0.65 15.83
CA VAL A 233 -19.29 0.11 14.73
C VAL A 233 -18.77 1.22 13.81
N PHE A 234 -19.62 2.19 13.46
CA PHE A 234 -19.22 3.35 12.66
C PHE A 234 -18.25 4.29 13.40
N LEU A 235 -18.36 4.42 14.72
CA LEU A 235 -17.42 5.21 15.53
C LEU A 235 -16.07 4.51 15.71
N MET A 236 -16.03 3.19 15.62
CA MET A 236 -14.78 2.40 15.66
C MET A 236 -14.05 2.40 14.32
N PHE A 237 -14.74 2.64 13.20
CA PHE A 237 -14.16 2.67 11.84
C PHE A 237 -12.86 3.49 11.71
N PRO A 238 -12.72 4.71 12.27
CA PRO A 238 -11.48 5.48 12.13
C PRO A 238 -10.24 4.75 12.67
N LYS A 239 -10.41 3.91 13.69
CA LYS A 239 -9.32 3.08 14.24
C LYS A 239 -8.90 1.96 13.26
N LEU A 240 -9.81 1.55 12.39
CA LEU A 240 -9.64 0.48 11.39
C LEU A 240 -9.19 1.03 10.03
N ALA A 241 -9.51 2.29 9.75
CA ALA A 241 -9.22 2.96 8.49
C ALA A 241 -7.72 3.14 8.20
N LEU A 242 -6.84 2.93 9.20
CA LEU A 242 -5.39 2.82 9.00
C LEU A 242 -5.01 1.71 8.00
N GLY A 243 -5.88 0.72 7.78
CA GLY A 243 -5.70 -0.35 6.79
C GLY A 243 -6.04 0.01 5.33
N LEU A 244 -6.51 1.23 5.03
CA LEU A 244 -6.81 1.65 3.66
C LEU A 244 -5.63 2.30 2.92
N SER A 245 -4.44 2.29 3.53
CA SER A 245 -3.21 2.82 2.91
C SER A 245 -2.85 1.95 1.69
N GLY A 246 -2.91 2.52 0.48
CA GLY A 246 -2.60 1.79 -0.76
C GLY A 246 -3.41 2.22 -1.99
N PHE A 247 -4.62 2.79 -1.81
CA PHE A 247 -5.43 3.26 -2.94
C PHE A 247 -4.80 4.45 -3.68
N GLU A 248 -4.17 5.36 -2.93
CA GLU A 248 -3.52 6.54 -3.49
C GLU A 248 -2.24 6.16 -4.27
N THR A 249 -1.45 5.23 -3.75
CA THR A 249 -0.24 4.73 -4.40
C THR A 249 -0.58 3.99 -5.70
N GLY A 250 -1.72 3.31 -5.78
CA GLY A 250 -2.23 2.68 -7.00
C GLY A 250 -2.46 3.66 -8.16
N VAL A 251 -3.01 4.86 -7.89
CA VAL A 251 -3.19 5.91 -8.91
C VAL A 251 -1.86 6.53 -9.30
N ALA A 252 -0.95 6.74 -8.33
CA ALA A 252 0.36 7.34 -8.59
C ALA A 252 1.24 6.49 -9.52
N VAL A 253 1.12 5.15 -9.46
CA VAL A 253 1.89 4.24 -10.33
C VAL A 253 1.24 4.01 -11.71
N MET A 254 0.11 4.63 -12.00
CA MET A 254 -0.61 4.47 -13.27
C MET A 254 0.27 4.64 -14.53
N PRO A 255 1.25 5.57 -14.60
CA PRO A 255 2.15 5.69 -15.75
C PRO A 255 3.01 4.43 -16.02
N LEU A 256 3.21 3.58 -15.01
CA LEU A 256 3.97 2.34 -15.08
C LEU A 256 3.13 1.18 -15.65
N VAL A 257 1.80 1.33 -15.72
CA VAL A 257 0.89 0.32 -16.26
C VAL A 257 0.90 0.37 -17.79
N GLN A 258 1.12 -0.80 -18.40
CA GLN A 258 1.08 -0.94 -19.85
C GLN A 258 -0.33 -0.74 -20.41
N GLY A 259 -0.42 0.11 -21.45
CA GLY A 259 -1.63 0.34 -22.24
C GLY A 259 -1.80 -0.66 -23.39
N ASP A 260 -2.84 -0.47 -24.20
CA ASP A 260 -3.04 -1.24 -25.43
C ASP A 260 -2.06 -0.78 -26.53
N PRO A 261 -1.71 -1.62 -27.53
CA PRO A 261 -0.78 -1.25 -28.60
C PRO A 261 -1.20 -0.02 -29.44
N GLY A 262 -2.49 0.34 -29.41
CA GLY A 262 -3.06 1.51 -30.09
C GLY A 262 -3.33 2.70 -29.18
N ASP A 263 -2.94 2.66 -27.90
CA ASP A 263 -3.12 3.78 -26.99
C ASP A 263 -2.18 4.94 -27.38
N SER A 264 -2.72 6.15 -27.47
CA SER A 264 -1.94 7.38 -27.57
C SER A 264 -1.81 8.04 -26.20
N PRO A 265 -0.79 8.90 -25.97
CA PRO A 265 -0.68 9.69 -24.74
C PRO A 265 -1.93 10.51 -24.45
N GLU A 266 -2.63 10.99 -25.48
CA GLU A 266 -3.86 11.79 -25.36
C GLU A 266 -5.12 10.95 -25.14
N ARG A 267 -5.08 9.65 -25.46
CA ARG A 267 -6.20 8.71 -25.29
C ARG A 267 -5.74 7.34 -24.76
N PRO A 268 -5.27 7.26 -23.50
CA PRO A 268 -4.72 6.02 -22.93
C PRO A 268 -5.83 5.11 -22.37
N ALA A 269 -6.78 4.71 -23.22
CA ALA A 269 -7.97 3.96 -22.81
C ALA A 269 -7.61 2.56 -22.26
N GLY A 270 -6.66 1.87 -22.88
CA GLY A 270 -6.15 0.57 -22.42
C GLY A 270 -5.45 0.69 -21.05
N ARG A 271 -4.64 1.73 -20.84
CA ARG A 271 -4.01 2.01 -19.53
C ARG A 271 -5.03 2.28 -18.43
N ILE A 272 -6.04 3.13 -18.68
CA ILE A 272 -7.12 3.41 -17.72
C ILE A 272 -7.84 2.11 -17.35
N ARG A 273 -8.20 1.30 -18.36
CA ARG A 273 -8.86 0.00 -18.15
C ARG A 273 -8.01 -0.95 -17.31
N ASN A 274 -6.70 -0.99 -17.53
CA ASN A 274 -5.79 -1.84 -16.77
C ASN A 274 -5.52 -1.31 -15.35
N THR A 275 -5.55 0.01 -15.16
CA THR A 275 -5.39 0.65 -13.83
C THR A 275 -6.60 0.41 -12.93
N ASN A 276 -7.79 0.30 -13.52
CA ASN A 276 -9.02 -0.12 -12.81
C ASN A 276 -9.00 -1.59 -12.32
N LYS A 277 -7.95 -2.36 -12.65
CA LYS A 277 -7.76 -3.75 -12.19
C LYS A 277 -6.75 -3.87 -11.05
N LEU A 278 -6.04 -2.78 -10.72
CA LEU A 278 -5.24 -2.69 -9.49
C LEU A 278 -6.18 -2.63 -8.29
#